data_AF-R1G0T0-F1
#
_entry.id   AF-R1G0T0-F1
#
_cell.length_a   1.000
_cell.length_b   1.000
_cell.length_c   1.000
_cell.angle_alpha   90.00
_cell.angle_beta   90.00
_cell.angle_gamma   90.00
#
_symmetry.space_group_name_H-M   'P 1'
#
loop_
_entity.id
_entity.type
_entity.pdbx_description
1 polymer ?
#
loop_
_entity_poly.entity_id
_entity_poly.type
_entity_poly.pdbx_seq_one_letter_code
_entity_poly.pdbx_strand_id
1 'polypeptide(L)'
;MCQVMQSENANVGAAVEACLPDIAKAIEMIAPRVAKGGRVIYLGSGPGGRYGVLEAAEAAANPSIPPRRFVGQLAGGDLAMRYEAEGVDESIELGKADLAVLSPPLNPAVDTVVGILLPMSSLYVLGGLKFAKDMGCLVLGVARMRIGAIGSLCNHVIECNTEGPEMGFKAGVALKMWPTSAS
;
A
#
# COMPACT_ATOMS: atom_id res chain seq x y z
N MET A 1 -2.03 -24.25 -20.83
CA MET A 1 -2.15 -22.86 -20.33
C MET A 1 -2.74 -22.82 -18.92
N CYS A 2 -3.98 -23.25 -18.69
CA CYS A 2 -4.58 -23.22 -17.33
C CYS A 2 -3.77 -24.00 -16.27
N GLN A 3 -3.13 -25.12 -16.65
CA GLN A 3 -2.24 -25.86 -15.75
C GLN A 3 -0.97 -25.08 -15.37
N VAL A 4 -0.45 -24.26 -16.28
CA VAL A 4 0.71 -23.39 -16.02
C VAL A 4 0.31 -22.29 -15.04
N MET A 5 -0.83 -21.62 -15.29
CA MET A 5 -1.40 -20.63 -14.36
C MET A 5 -1.66 -21.24 -12.98
N GLN A 6 -2.20 -22.47 -12.92
CA GLN A 6 -2.42 -23.16 -11.65
C GLN A 6 -1.11 -23.50 -10.93
N SER A 7 -0.05 -23.89 -11.65
CA SER A 7 1.25 -24.16 -11.04
C SER A 7 1.91 -22.90 -10.48
N GLU A 8 1.78 -21.76 -11.17
CA GLU A 8 2.25 -20.46 -10.67
C GLU A 8 1.46 -20.05 -9.42
N ASN A 9 0.14 -20.24 -9.43
CA ASN A 9 -0.74 -19.93 -8.30
C ASN A 9 -0.57 -20.87 -7.09
N ALA A 10 0.04 -22.04 -7.24
CA ALA A 10 0.18 -23.01 -6.15
C ALA A 10 1.10 -22.49 -5.01
N ASN A 11 2.10 -21.67 -5.34
CA ASN A 11 3.11 -21.20 -4.39
C ASN A 11 2.70 -19.94 -3.60
N VAL A 12 1.53 -19.41 -3.94
CA VAL A 12 0.95 -18.18 -3.38
C VAL A 12 0.77 -18.25 -1.87
N GLY A 13 0.21 -19.35 -1.36
CA GLY A 13 -0.05 -19.52 0.07
C GLY A 13 1.24 -19.51 0.88
N ALA A 14 2.22 -20.31 0.45
CA ALA A 14 3.52 -20.43 1.10
C ALA A 14 4.28 -19.11 1.14
N ALA A 15 4.20 -18.31 0.06
CA ALA A 15 4.88 -17.02 0.05
C ALA A 15 4.21 -15.97 0.94
N VAL A 16 2.87 -15.98 1.05
CA VAL A 16 2.17 -15.12 2.03
C VAL A 16 2.51 -15.56 3.46
N GLU A 17 2.54 -16.87 3.71
CA GLU A 17 2.93 -17.42 5.01
C GLU A 17 4.32 -16.94 5.44
N ALA A 18 5.28 -16.93 4.50
CA ALA A 18 6.62 -16.41 4.75
C ALA A 18 6.64 -14.91 5.11
N CYS A 19 5.66 -14.12 4.65
CA CYS A 19 5.55 -12.69 4.94
C CYS A 19 4.81 -12.36 6.24
N LEU A 20 4.17 -13.34 6.90
CA LEU A 20 3.35 -13.11 8.09
C LEU A 20 4.07 -12.33 9.21
N PRO A 21 5.38 -12.55 9.49
CA PRO A 21 6.10 -11.77 10.49
C PRO A 21 6.18 -10.27 10.13
N ASP A 22 6.43 -9.93 8.87
CA ASP A 22 6.52 -8.55 8.42
C ASP A 22 5.14 -7.88 8.39
N ILE A 23 4.12 -8.63 7.98
CA ILE A 23 2.71 -8.22 8.07
C ILE A 23 2.34 -7.90 9.52
N ALA A 24 2.63 -8.80 10.45
CA ALA A 24 2.33 -8.62 11.87
C ALA A 24 3.00 -7.36 12.42
N LYS A 25 4.26 -7.15 12.07
CA LYS A 25 5.01 -5.95 12.48
C LYS A 25 4.44 -4.67 11.87
N ALA A 26 4.06 -4.68 10.59
CA ALA A 26 3.39 -3.54 9.97
C ALA A 26 2.07 -3.20 10.67
N ILE A 27 1.29 -4.22 11.01
CA ILE A 27 0.05 -4.08 11.78
C ILE A 27 0.31 -3.48 13.16
N GLU A 28 1.29 -3.98 13.91
CA GLU A 28 1.67 -3.44 15.22
C GLU A 28 2.05 -1.96 15.17
N MET A 29 2.65 -1.51 14.06
CA MET A 29 3.00 -0.10 13.85
C MET A 29 1.80 0.77 13.46
N ILE A 30 0.85 0.24 12.68
CA ILE A 30 -0.35 0.96 12.19
C ILE A 30 -1.41 1.07 13.28
N ALA A 31 -1.68 -0.01 14.01
CA ALA A 31 -2.77 -0.11 14.96
C ALA A 31 -2.85 1.04 16.00
N PRO A 32 -1.76 1.42 16.72
CA PRO A 32 -1.83 2.50 17.69
C PRO A 32 -2.11 3.87 17.05
N ARG A 33 -1.80 4.04 15.77
CA ARG A 33 -2.07 5.26 15.00
C ARG A 33 -3.54 5.32 14.56
N VAL A 34 -4.06 4.20 14.06
CA VAL A 34 -5.49 4.04 13.74
C VAL A 34 -6.35 4.22 15.00
N ALA A 35 -5.95 3.67 16.14
CA ALA A 35 -6.66 3.87 17.42
C ALA A 35 -6.78 5.36 17.81
N LYS A 36 -5.81 6.20 17.40
CA LYS A 36 -5.82 7.66 17.62
C LYS A 36 -6.58 8.45 16.54
N GLY A 37 -7.31 7.77 15.65
CA GLY A 37 -8.04 8.42 14.55
C GLY A 37 -7.22 8.59 13.26
N GLY A 38 -6.00 8.05 13.19
CA GLY A 38 -5.16 8.11 12.00
C GLY A 38 -5.72 7.35 10.80
N ARG A 39 -5.36 7.80 9.60
CA ARG A 39 -5.69 7.16 8.33
C ARG A 39 -4.55 6.26 7.84
N VAL A 40 -4.91 5.29 7.01
CA VAL A 40 -3.97 4.49 6.23
C VAL A 40 -4.14 4.87 4.76
N ILE A 41 -3.11 5.47 4.17
CA ILE A 41 -3.10 5.92 2.79
C ILE A 41 -2.30 4.92 1.96
N TYR A 42 -2.96 4.20 1.06
CA TYR A 42 -2.32 3.34 0.07
C TYR A 42 -1.89 4.19 -1.12
N LEU A 43 -0.60 4.25 -1.42
CA LEU A 43 -0.03 5.00 -2.53
C LEU A 43 0.51 4.03 -3.58
N GLY A 44 0.05 4.14 -4.82
CA GLY A 44 0.53 3.26 -5.89
C GLY A 44 0.25 3.77 -7.30
N SER A 45 0.91 3.16 -8.28
CA SER A 45 0.62 3.33 -9.71
C SER A 45 0.23 1.99 -10.33
N GLY A 46 -0.45 2.03 -11.48
CA GLY A 46 -0.84 0.82 -12.23
C GLY A 46 -1.59 -0.20 -11.36
N PRO A 47 -1.27 -1.51 -11.47
CA PRO A 47 -1.92 -2.55 -10.67
C PRO A 47 -1.83 -2.29 -9.15
N GLY A 48 -0.67 -1.85 -8.64
CA GLY A 48 -0.45 -1.59 -7.22
C GLY A 48 -1.37 -0.50 -6.66
N GLY A 49 -1.51 0.60 -7.40
CA GLY A 49 -2.44 1.68 -7.04
C GLY A 49 -3.90 1.24 -7.11
N ARG A 50 -4.29 0.46 -8.13
CA ARG A 50 -5.65 -0.06 -8.26
C ARG A 50 -6.03 -0.98 -7.09
N TYR A 51 -5.11 -1.82 -6.63
CA TYR A 51 -5.33 -2.62 -5.43
C TYR A 51 -5.50 -1.75 -4.18
N GLY A 52 -4.68 -0.71 -4.01
CA GLY A 52 -4.85 0.24 -2.89
C GLY A 52 -6.23 0.92 -2.87
N VAL A 53 -6.74 1.30 -4.05
CA VAL A 53 -8.10 1.85 -4.19
C VAL A 53 -9.17 0.80 -3.86
N LEU A 54 -9.02 -0.43 -4.36
CA LEU A 54 -9.94 -1.53 -4.07
C LEU A 54 -10.02 -1.81 -2.57
N GLU A 55 -8.88 -1.92 -1.89
CA GLU A 55 -8.82 -2.15 -0.44
C GLU A 55 -9.50 -1.02 0.36
N ALA A 56 -9.24 0.23 -0.02
CA ALA A 56 -9.89 1.38 0.61
C ALA A 56 -11.41 1.37 0.40
N ALA A 57 -11.88 1.00 -0.79
CA ALA A 57 -13.30 0.91 -1.12
C ALA A 57 -14.00 -0.21 -0.32
N GLU A 58 -13.38 -1.39 -0.20
CA GLU A 58 -13.92 -2.47 0.61
C GLU A 58 -14.00 -2.10 2.10
N ALA A 59 -12.98 -1.42 2.63
CA ALA A 59 -12.98 -0.96 4.01
C ALA A 59 -14.09 0.06 4.26
N ALA A 60 -14.33 0.97 3.30
CA ALA A 60 -15.42 1.95 3.39
C ALA A 60 -16.82 1.33 3.36
N ALA A 61 -16.97 0.12 2.80
CA ALA A 61 -18.24 -0.62 2.80
C ALA A 61 -18.54 -1.29 4.16
N ASN A 62 -17.58 -1.38 5.08
CA ASN A 62 -17.78 -1.95 6.41
C ASN A 62 -18.32 -0.87 7.38
N PRO A 63 -19.54 -1.02 7.94
CA PRO A 63 -20.13 -0.04 8.84
C PRO A 63 -19.34 0.19 10.14
N SER A 64 -18.51 -0.77 10.56
CA SER A 64 -17.65 -0.66 11.75
C SER A 64 -16.38 0.14 11.50
N ILE A 65 -16.10 0.53 10.24
CA ILE A 65 -14.91 1.30 9.88
C ILE A 65 -15.34 2.74 9.55
N PRO A 66 -14.79 3.76 10.24
CA PRO A 66 -15.11 5.14 9.94
C PRO A 66 -14.81 5.49 8.47
N PRO A 67 -15.65 6.33 7.82
CA PRO A 67 -15.41 6.75 6.45
C PRO A 67 -14.01 7.34 6.28
N ARG A 68 -13.36 7.02 5.16
CA ARG A 68 -12.02 7.53 4.79
C ARG A 68 -10.91 7.13 5.77
N ARG A 69 -11.13 6.11 6.61
CA ARG A 69 -10.08 5.49 7.44
C ARG A 69 -8.94 4.94 6.57
N PHE A 70 -9.32 4.34 5.46
CA PHE A 70 -8.42 3.87 4.42
C PHE A 70 -8.64 4.72 3.17
N VAL A 71 -7.55 5.13 2.54
CA VAL A 71 -7.56 6.02 1.37
C VAL A 71 -6.68 5.40 0.30
N GLY A 72 -7.20 5.20 -0.90
CA GLY A 72 -6.42 4.79 -2.05
C GLY A 72 -6.01 6.00 -2.88
N GLN A 73 -4.72 6.22 -3.03
CA GLN A 73 -4.12 7.26 -3.87
C GLN A 73 -3.43 6.58 -5.07
N LEU A 74 -4.06 6.73 -6.23
CA LEU A 74 -3.63 6.12 -7.49
C LEU A 74 -3.02 7.18 -8.41
N ALA A 75 -1.79 6.96 -8.87
CA ALA A 75 -1.15 7.78 -9.88
C ALA A 75 -2.04 7.89 -11.14
N GLY A 76 -2.27 9.11 -11.62
CA GLY A 76 -3.18 9.38 -12.73
C GLY A 76 -4.66 9.49 -12.34
N GLY A 77 -5.00 9.37 -11.05
CA GLY A 77 -6.33 9.59 -10.50
C GLY A 77 -7.37 8.56 -10.95
N ASP A 78 -8.65 8.92 -10.87
CA ASP A 78 -9.78 7.99 -11.06
C ASP A 78 -9.83 7.36 -12.46
N LEU A 79 -9.38 8.07 -13.50
CA LEU A 79 -9.32 7.52 -14.86
C LEU A 79 -8.35 6.33 -14.96
N ALA A 80 -7.27 6.36 -14.18
CA ALA A 80 -6.28 5.29 -14.13
C ALA A 80 -6.83 3.99 -13.51
N MET A 81 -8.02 4.01 -12.89
CA MET A 81 -8.71 2.79 -12.47
C MET A 81 -9.11 1.92 -13.64
N ARG A 82 -9.43 2.53 -14.79
CA ARG A 82 -9.93 1.82 -15.98
C ARG A 82 -8.93 1.79 -17.12
N TYR A 83 -8.08 2.80 -17.21
CA TYR A 83 -7.14 2.97 -18.32
C TYR A 83 -5.71 3.06 -17.81
N GLU A 84 -4.74 2.79 -18.68
CA GLU A 84 -3.36 3.10 -18.36
C GLU A 84 -3.14 4.61 -18.41
N ALA A 85 -2.34 5.11 -17.47
CA ALA A 85 -1.90 6.49 -17.42
C ALA A 85 -0.40 6.50 -17.74
N GLU A 86 -0.03 6.94 -18.94
CA GLU A 86 1.36 6.92 -19.39
C GLU A 86 2.21 7.94 -18.61
N GLY A 87 3.42 7.52 -18.21
CA GLY A 87 4.44 8.39 -17.59
C GLY A 87 4.16 8.83 -16.15
N VAL A 88 3.04 8.44 -15.54
CA VAL A 88 2.70 8.85 -14.17
C VAL A 88 3.60 8.19 -13.12
N ASP A 89 4.06 6.97 -13.38
CA ASP A 89 4.92 6.20 -12.47
C ASP A 89 6.38 6.69 -12.49
N GLU A 90 6.79 7.40 -13.53
CA GLU A 90 8.12 8.02 -13.66
C GLU A 90 8.22 9.40 -12.95
N SER A 91 7.12 9.92 -12.38
CA SER A 91 7.09 11.26 -11.80
C SER A 91 7.21 11.29 -10.27
N ILE A 92 8.39 11.67 -9.76
CA ILE A 92 8.63 11.88 -8.31
C ILE A 92 7.71 12.98 -7.75
N GLU A 93 7.59 14.11 -8.47
CA GLU A 93 6.83 15.27 -8.00
C GLU A 93 5.33 14.97 -7.93
N LEU A 94 4.80 14.11 -8.80
CA LEU A 94 3.38 13.76 -8.79
C LEU A 94 3.00 13.02 -7.50
N GLY A 95 3.83 12.09 -7.01
CA GLY A 95 3.55 11.39 -5.76
C GLY A 95 3.50 12.30 -4.54
N LYS A 96 4.39 13.30 -4.50
CA LYS A 96 4.35 14.37 -3.49
C LYS A 96 3.11 15.24 -3.64
N ALA A 97 2.82 15.70 -4.86
CA ALA A 97 1.70 16.59 -5.15
C ALA A 97 0.37 15.96 -4.71
N ASP A 98 0.14 14.70 -5.06
CA ASP A 98 -1.07 13.95 -4.70
C ASP A 98 -1.26 13.84 -3.19
N LEU A 99 -0.19 13.56 -2.42
CA LEU A 99 -0.27 13.52 -0.96
C LEU A 99 -0.46 14.91 -0.34
N ALA A 100 0.13 15.95 -0.94
CA ALA A 100 0.05 17.32 -0.43
C ALA A 100 -1.35 17.93 -0.57
N VAL A 101 -2.13 17.50 -1.56
CA VAL A 101 -3.50 17.99 -1.82
C VAL A 101 -4.59 17.13 -1.19
N LEU A 102 -4.23 16.11 -0.40
CA LEU A 102 -5.20 15.33 0.34
C LEU A 102 -6.08 16.23 1.20
N SER A 103 -7.38 15.91 1.23
CA SER A 103 -8.35 16.62 2.06
C SER A 103 -9.08 15.61 2.95
N PRO A 104 -8.92 15.63 4.28
CA PRO A 104 -8.07 16.55 5.03
C PRO A 104 -6.58 16.33 4.73
N PRO A 105 -5.73 17.35 4.94
CA PRO A 105 -4.28 17.25 4.77
C PRO A 105 -3.69 16.09 5.56
N LEU A 106 -2.56 15.57 5.12
CA LEU A 106 -1.86 14.51 5.83
C LEU A 106 -1.50 14.96 7.25
N ASN A 107 -1.81 14.14 8.25
CA ASN A 107 -1.49 14.40 9.65
C ASN A 107 -0.31 13.52 10.09
N PRO A 108 0.92 14.05 10.21
CA PRO A 108 2.09 13.24 10.47
C PRO A 108 2.07 12.49 11.81
N ALA A 109 1.33 13.02 12.80
CA ALA A 109 1.24 12.43 14.12
C ALA A 109 0.49 11.08 14.14
N VAL A 110 -0.41 10.86 13.18
CA VAL A 110 -1.31 9.68 13.20
C VAL A 110 -1.50 9.02 11.83
N ASP A 111 -1.26 9.69 10.71
CA ASP A 111 -1.41 9.06 9.41
C ASP A 111 -0.25 8.12 9.09
N THR A 112 -0.57 7.07 8.34
CA THR A 112 0.38 6.10 7.81
C THR A 112 0.27 6.07 6.29
N VAL A 113 1.39 6.13 5.58
CA VAL A 113 1.45 5.99 4.13
C VAL A 113 2.08 4.64 3.78
N VAL A 114 1.37 3.84 3.00
CA VAL A 114 1.77 2.51 2.56
C VAL A 114 1.98 2.54 1.05
N GLY A 115 3.23 2.46 0.61
CA GLY A 115 3.56 2.39 -0.80
C GLY A 115 3.45 0.97 -1.34
N ILE A 116 2.68 0.77 -2.41
CA ILE A 116 2.51 -0.54 -3.05
C ILE A 116 3.35 -0.59 -4.33
N LEU A 117 4.44 -1.35 -4.31
CA LEU A 117 5.38 -1.47 -5.42
C LEU A 117 5.38 -2.88 -5.99
N LEU A 118 4.60 -3.07 -7.06
CA LEU A 118 4.55 -4.33 -7.81
C LEU A 118 5.60 -4.36 -8.94
N PRO A 119 5.87 -3.24 -9.64
CA PRO A 119 7.13 -3.01 -10.36
C PRO A 119 8.12 -2.19 -9.50
N MET A 120 9.41 -2.55 -9.53
CA MET A 120 10.46 -1.99 -8.64
C MET A 120 10.95 -0.57 -8.95
N SER A 121 10.19 0.25 -9.68
CA SER A 121 10.70 1.52 -10.21
C SER A 121 9.72 2.68 -10.21
N SER A 122 8.57 2.57 -9.53
CA SER A 122 7.61 3.67 -9.47
C SER A 122 8.18 4.85 -8.68
N LEU A 123 8.76 5.82 -9.41
CA LEU A 123 9.25 7.08 -8.90
C LEU A 123 8.14 7.90 -8.23
N TYR A 124 6.89 7.76 -8.71
CA TYR A 124 5.69 8.26 -8.03
C TYR A 124 5.60 7.78 -6.59
N VAL A 125 5.67 6.47 -6.36
CA VAL A 125 5.57 5.93 -5.00
C VAL A 125 6.75 6.40 -4.15
N LEU A 126 7.98 6.36 -4.70
CA LEU A 126 9.17 6.82 -3.98
C LEU A 126 9.07 8.31 -3.57
N GLY A 127 8.60 9.17 -4.46
CA GLY A 127 8.41 10.60 -4.20
C GLY A 127 7.38 10.86 -3.10
N GLY A 128 6.24 10.17 -3.13
CA GLY A 128 5.23 10.29 -2.10
C GLY A 128 5.68 9.73 -0.74
N LEU A 129 6.33 8.56 -0.71
CA LEU A 129 6.88 7.99 0.53
C LEU A 129 7.95 8.90 1.15
N LYS A 130 8.82 9.51 0.32
CA LYS A 130 9.81 10.49 0.78
C LYS A 130 9.15 11.71 1.40
N PHE A 131 8.15 12.29 0.72
CA PHE A 131 7.38 13.41 1.25
C PHE A 131 6.71 13.08 2.59
N ALA A 132 6.03 11.94 2.68
CA ALA A 132 5.39 11.49 3.91
C ALA A 132 6.39 11.31 5.06
N LYS A 133 7.55 10.70 4.77
CA LYS A 133 8.63 10.51 5.74
C LYS A 133 9.16 11.85 6.25
N ASP A 134 9.40 12.80 5.36
CA ASP A 134 9.95 14.12 5.70
C ASP A 134 8.99 14.95 6.54
N MET A 135 7.67 14.72 6.41
CA MET A 135 6.69 15.31 7.32
C MET A 135 6.59 14.60 8.68
N GLY A 136 7.13 13.38 8.81
CA GLY A 136 7.11 12.58 10.05
C GLY A 136 6.02 11.50 10.11
N CYS A 137 5.36 11.19 8.99
CA CYS A 137 4.43 10.06 8.92
C CYS A 137 5.15 8.71 9.12
N LEU A 138 4.39 7.69 9.51
CA LEU A 138 4.84 6.31 9.37
C LEU A 138 4.76 5.95 7.90
N VAL A 139 5.84 5.41 7.38
CA VAL A 139 5.98 5.05 5.98
C VAL A 139 6.29 3.57 5.89
N LEU A 140 5.44 2.82 5.20
CA LEU A 140 5.58 1.38 5.00
C LEU A 140 5.65 1.07 3.50
N GLY A 141 6.33 -0.01 3.16
CA GLY A 141 6.38 -0.52 1.78
C GLY A 141 5.78 -1.91 1.69
N VAL A 142 5.07 -2.20 0.60
CA VAL A 142 4.74 -3.56 0.16
C VAL A 142 5.46 -3.77 -1.16
N ALA A 143 6.35 -4.77 -1.22
CA ALA A 143 7.18 -5.01 -2.38
C ALA A 143 7.24 -6.50 -2.72
N ARG A 144 7.37 -6.79 -4.03
CA ARG A 144 7.52 -8.16 -4.53
C ARG A 144 8.88 -8.78 -4.21
N MET A 145 9.94 -7.99 -4.04
CA MET A 145 11.27 -8.52 -3.72
C MET A 145 12.09 -7.49 -2.95
N ARG A 146 13.17 -7.95 -2.33
CA ARG A 146 14.06 -7.13 -1.50
C ARG A 146 14.73 -6.03 -2.31
N ILE A 147 14.52 -4.77 -1.90
CA ILE A 147 15.07 -3.59 -2.60
C ILE A 147 15.96 -2.79 -1.66
N GLY A 148 17.24 -2.67 -2.00
CA GLY A 148 18.22 -1.90 -1.23
C GLY A 148 17.85 -0.41 -1.08
N ALA A 149 17.12 0.17 -2.04
CA ALA A 149 16.74 1.59 -2.04
C ALA A 149 15.49 1.92 -1.20
N ILE A 150 14.54 0.99 -1.06
CA ILE A 150 13.30 1.23 -0.29
C ILE A 150 13.51 1.01 1.20
N GLY A 151 14.42 0.11 1.58
CA GLY A 151 14.71 -0.17 2.99
C GLY A 151 15.13 1.07 3.78
N SER A 152 15.83 2.04 3.16
CA SER A 152 16.17 3.31 3.80
C SER A 152 15.03 4.32 3.85
N LEU A 153 14.01 4.16 3.00
CA LEU A 153 12.88 5.08 2.91
C LEU A 153 11.76 4.68 3.89
N CYS A 154 11.39 3.41 3.91
CA CYS A 154 10.32 2.92 4.78
C CYS A 154 10.82 2.63 6.19
N ASN A 155 9.93 2.75 7.17
CA ASN A 155 10.15 2.26 8.53
C ASN A 155 10.11 0.73 8.58
N HIS A 156 9.33 0.11 7.70
CA HIS A 156 9.27 -1.33 7.53
C HIS A 156 8.75 -1.67 6.12
N VAL A 157 9.16 -2.82 5.58
CA VAL A 157 8.78 -3.29 4.25
C VAL A 157 8.29 -4.72 4.39
N ILE A 158 7.12 -4.99 3.83
CA ILE A 158 6.59 -6.35 3.66
C ILE A 158 7.09 -6.84 2.31
N GLU A 159 7.96 -7.84 2.33
CA GLU A 159 8.57 -8.43 1.15
C GLU A 159 7.92 -9.76 0.84
N CYS A 160 7.12 -9.81 -0.24
CA CYS A 160 6.50 -11.05 -0.68
C CYS A 160 7.08 -11.53 -2.01
N ASN A 161 8.12 -12.34 -1.89
CA ASN A 161 8.82 -12.96 -3.00
C ASN A 161 7.93 -14.00 -3.69
N THR A 162 7.23 -13.57 -4.75
CA THR A 162 6.30 -14.41 -5.51
C THR A 162 6.49 -14.26 -7.00
N GLU A 163 6.13 -15.30 -7.75
CA GLU A 163 5.99 -15.24 -9.20
C GLU A 163 4.52 -14.96 -9.55
N GLY A 164 4.17 -13.72 -9.92
CA GLY A 164 2.83 -13.36 -10.38
C GLY A 164 2.36 -11.93 -9.99
N PRO A 165 1.55 -11.26 -10.82
CA PRO A 165 1.07 -9.89 -10.57
C PRO A 165 -0.03 -9.81 -9.49
N GLU A 166 -0.79 -10.89 -9.27
CA GLU A 166 -1.97 -10.93 -8.39
C GLU A 166 -1.63 -11.00 -6.88
N MET A 167 -0.34 -10.94 -6.53
CA MET A 167 0.14 -11.50 -5.26
C MET A 167 0.68 -10.51 -4.24
N GLY A 168 1.25 -9.38 -4.66
CA GLY A 168 1.51 -8.27 -3.72
C GLY A 168 0.21 -7.70 -3.12
N PHE A 169 -0.94 -8.03 -3.73
CA PHE A 169 -2.29 -7.82 -3.21
C PHE A 169 -2.55 -8.54 -1.87
N LYS A 170 -2.19 -9.82 -1.71
CA LYS A 170 -2.48 -10.59 -0.48
C LYS A 170 -1.71 -10.08 0.75
N ALA A 171 -0.57 -9.44 0.54
CA ALA A 171 0.17 -8.76 1.61
C ALA A 171 -0.53 -7.46 2.06
N GLY A 172 -1.13 -6.73 1.12
CA GLY A 172 -1.99 -5.58 1.42
C GLY A 172 -3.27 -5.97 2.17
N VAL A 173 -3.91 -7.08 1.76
CA VAL A 173 -5.08 -7.68 2.43
C VAL A 173 -4.81 -7.99 3.90
N ALA A 174 -3.57 -8.35 4.26
CA ALA A 174 -3.25 -8.70 5.63
C ALA A 174 -3.27 -7.49 6.60
N LEU A 175 -3.13 -6.26 6.10
CA LEU A 175 -3.32 -5.04 6.90
C LEU A 175 -4.79 -4.84 7.33
N LYS A 176 -5.74 -5.50 6.67
CA LYS A 176 -7.18 -5.50 7.00
C LYS A 176 -7.54 -6.52 8.09
N MET A 177 -6.68 -7.51 8.37
CA MET A 177 -6.95 -8.57 9.36
C MET A 177 -6.86 -8.09 10.82
N TRP A 178 -6.71 -6.78 11.06
CA TRP A 178 -6.88 -6.24 12.41
C TRP A 178 -8.29 -6.56 12.92
N PRO A 179 -8.45 -7.15 14.12
CA PRO A 179 -9.77 -7.31 14.69
C PRO A 179 -10.34 -5.91 14.94
N THR A 180 -11.37 -5.53 14.19
CA THR A 180 -12.24 -4.36 14.46
C THR A 180 -12.97 -4.44 15.81
N SER A 181 -12.67 -5.45 16.65
CA SER A 181 -13.19 -5.60 18.00
C SER A 181 -12.35 -4.94 19.09
N ALA A 182 -11.31 -4.17 18.75
CA ALA A 182 -10.61 -3.31 19.71
C ALA A 182 -11.31 -1.93 19.80
N SER A 183 -12.54 -1.95 20.31
CA SER A 183 -13.28 -0.80 20.84
C SER A 183 -13.51 -1.00 22.32
#